data_AF-A0A1I7XT84-F1
#
_entry.id   AF-A0A1I7XT84-F1
#
_cell.length_a   1.000
_cell.length_b   1.000
_cell.length_c   1.000
_cell.angle_alpha   90.00
_cell.angle_beta   90.00
_cell.angle_gamma   90.00
#
_symmetry.space_group_name_H-M   'P 1'
#
loop_
_entity.id
_entity.type
_entity.pdbx_description
1 polymer ?
#
loop_
_entity_poly.entity_id
_entity_poly.type
_entity_poly.pdbx_seq_one_letter_code
_entity_poly.pdbx_strand_id
1 'polypeptide(L)'
;MDVEQVLPENRLIGGVETDPHTWPWTVQLLYKGTHRCGGALIDSQFVLTAAHCFARSRLPEMYSIHIGGHKSGGGNPHQVQNISTHFLFNVVWPSSYDIAILRLANPFSLHPPFICSCMRRTHLT
;
A
#
# COMPACT_ATOMS: atom_id res chain seq x y z
N MET A 1 -10.96 20.77 -27.10
CA MET A 1 -12.09 20.96 -26.15
C MET A 1 -11.88 19.93 -25.07
N ASP A 2 -10.96 20.26 -24.19
CA ASP A 2 -10.46 19.40 -23.13
C ASP A 2 -11.53 19.30 -22.05
N VAL A 3 -11.99 18.08 -21.79
CA VAL A 3 -12.95 17.82 -20.73
C VAL A 3 -12.16 17.78 -19.44
N GLU A 4 -12.00 18.95 -18.81
CA GLU A 4 -11.51 19.06 -17.45
C GLU A 4 -12.50 18.36 -16.51
N GLN A 5 -12.14 17.16 -16.08
CA GLN A 5 -12.94 16.36 -15.16
C GLN A 5 -12.82 16.99 -13.76
N VAL A 6 -13.83 17.78 -13.39
CA VAL A 6 -13.98 18.35 -12.06
C VAL A 6 -14.10 17.22 -11.02
N LEU A 7 -13.02 16.95 -10.29
CA LEU A 7 -13.03 16.08 -9.12
C LEU A 7 -13.77 16.81 -7.98
N PRO A 8 -14.64 16.13 -7.22
CA PRO A 8 -15.45 16.77 -6.17
C PRO A 8 -14.56 17.46 -5.13
N GLU A 9 -14.97 18.66 -4.75
CA GLU A 9 -14.21 19.67 -4.01
C GLU A 9 -13.57 19.18 -2.69
N ASN A 10 -12.38 19.74 -2.39
CA ASN A 10 -11.86 20.00 -1.04
C ASN A 10 -11.39 18.85 -0.12
N ARG A 11 -10.42 18.04 -0.57
CA ARG A 11 -9.50 17.37 0.38
C ARG A 11 -8.03 17.70 0.18
N LEU A 12 -7.63 18.06 -1.03
CA LEU A 12 -6.23 18.28 -1.39
C LEU A 12 -6.04 19.76 -1.76
N ILE A 13 -5.25 20.48 -0.97
CA ILE A 13 -4.91 21.88 -1.25
C ILE A 13 -3.67 21.88 -2.15
N GLY A 14 -3.82 22.35 -3.40
CA GLY A 14 -2.71 22.53 -4.34
C GLY A 14 -2.12 21.23 -4.94
N GLY A 15 -2.78 20.09 -4.75
CA GLY A 15 -2.37 18.83 -5.37
C GLY A 15 -2.80 18.75 -6.84
N VAL A 16 -1.95 18.15 -7.67
CA VAL A 16 -2.26 17.78 -9.07
C VAL A 16 -2.09 16.27 -9.26
N GLU A 17 -2.79 15.72 -10.24
CA GLU A 17 -2.59 14.33 -10.63
C GLU A 17 -1.14 14.10 -11.11
N THR A 18 -0.51 13.04 -10.63
CA THR A 18 0.84 12.62 -11.05
C THR A 18 0.76 11.78 -12.32
N ASP A 19 1.80 11.80 -13.16
CA ASP A 19 1.89 10.87 -14.29
C ASP A 19 1.89 9.40 -13.83
N PRO A 20 1.39 8.46 -14.66
CA PRO A 20 1.45 7.04 -14.38
C PRO A 20 2.87 6.58 -14.01
N HIS A 21 2.98 5.77 -12.95
CA HIS A 21 4.24 5.21 -12.45
C HIS A 21 5.27 6.21 -11.90
N THR A 22 4.89 7.47 -11.61
CA THR A 22 5.77 8.43 -10.90
C THR A 22 6.24 7.88 -9.55
N TRP A 23 5.37 7.15 -8.85
CA TRP A 23 5.64 6.51 -7.56
C TRP A 23 5.35 5.00 -7.67
N PRO A 24 6.23 4.25 -8.35
CA PRO A 24 5.91 2.90 -8.82
C PRO A 24 5.80 1.85 -7.70
N TRP A 25 6.31 2.16 -6.50
CA TRP A 25 6.15 1.34 -5.31
C TRP A 25 4.79 1.51 -4.63
N THR A 26 3.97 2.48 -5.04
CA THR A 26 2.64 2.70 -4.42
C THR A 26 1.74 1.50 -4.68
N VAL A 27 1.14 0.97 -3.62
CA VAL A 27 0.16 -0.11 -3.73
C VAL A 27 -1.15 0.26 -3.06
N GLN A 28 -2.24 -0.34 -3.54
CA GLN A 28 -3.55 -0.25 -2.93
C GLN A 28 -3.84 -1.54 -2.15
N LEU A 29 -4.11 -1.42 -0.85
CA LEU A 29 -4.58 -2.51 0.01
C LEU A 29 -6.10 -2.50 0.04
N LEU A 30 -6.70 -3.65 -0.28
CA LEU A 30 -8.15 -3.85 -0.23
C LEU A 30 -8.52 -4.81 0.90
N TYR A 31 -9.64 -4.56 1.56
CA TYR A 31 -10.29 -5.48 2.49
C TYR A 31 -11.66 -5.85 1.92
N LYS A 32 -11.87 -7.16 1.66
CA LYS A 32 -13.08 -7.66 0.98
C LYS A 32 -13.42 -6.91 -0.32
N GLY A 33 -12.39 -6.60 -1.11
CA GLY A 33 -12.55 -5.89 -2.40
C GLY A 33 -12.75 -4.38 -2.30
N THR A 34 -12.75 -3.78 -1.11
CA THR A 34 -12.88 -2.33 -0.93
C THR A 34 -11.55 -1.72 -0.48
N HIS A 35 -11.18 -0.56 -1.03
CA HIS A 35 -9.99 0.19 -0.60
C HIS A 35 -9.97 0.36 0.93
N ARG A 36 -8.86 -0.08 1.53
CA ARG A 36 -8.64 0.01 2.98
C ARG A 36 -7.52 0.98 3.32
N CYS A 37 -6.36 0.83 2.69
CA CYS A 37 -5.17 1.64 2.92
C CYS A 37 -4.31 1.69 1.64
N GLY A 38 -3.27 2.54 1.67
CA GLY A 38 -2.12 2.41 0.79
C GLY A 38 -1.02 1.54 1.39
N GLY A 39 0.05 1.35 0.63
CA GLY A 39 1.31 0.78 1.11
C GLY A 39 2.45 1.09 0.13
N ALA A 40 3.64 0.60 0.46
CA ALA A 40 4.82 0.70 -0.39
C ALA A 40 5.42 -0.69 -0.63
N LEU A 41 5.72 -1.02 -1.88
CA LEU A 41 6.53 -2.16 -2.24
C LEU A 41 7.98 -1.91 -1.80
N ILE A 42 8.50 -2.77 -0.92
CA ILE A 42 9.87 -2.68 -0.39
C ILE A 42 10.77 -3.81 -0.91
N ASP A 43 10.17 -4.86 -1.46
CA ASP A 43 10.80 -5.96 -2.21
C ASP A 43 9.76 -6.56 -3.16
N SER A 44 10.18 -7.39 -4.10
CA SER A 44 9.35 -8.20 -5.00
C SER A 44 8.22 -8.97 -4.30
N GLN A 45 8.38 -9.33 -3.03
CA GLN A 45 7.37 -10.07 -2.25
C GLN A 45 6.89 -9.34 -0.99
N PHE A 46 7.40 -8.15 -0.70
CA PHE A 46 7.16 -7.49 0.58
C PHE A 46 6.57 -6.09 0.40
N VAL A 47 5.46 -5.86 1.09
CA VAL A 47 4.77 -4.56 1.16
C VAL A 47 4.83 -4.03 2.59
N LEU A 48 5.24 -2.78 2.73
CA LEU A 48 5.18 -2.02 3.97
C LEU A 48 3.87 -1.22 4.04
N THR A 49 3.18 -1.28 5.17
CA THR A 49 1.97 -0.49 5.43
C THR A 49 1.80 -0.24 6.94
N ALA A 50 0.68 0.36 7.34
CA ALA A 50 0.36 0.61 8.74
C ALA A 50 -0.33 -0.60 9.39
N ALA A 51 -0.10 -0.82 10.68
CA ALA A 51 -0.71 -1.92 11.43
C ALA A 51 -2.22 -1.70 11.65
N HIS A 52 -2.67 -0.45 11.81
CA HIS A 52 -4.09 -0.13 12.01
C HIS A 52 -4.97 -0.53 10.82
N CYS A 53 -4.39 -0.73 9.63
CA CYS A 53 -5.10 -1.23 8.46
C CYS A 53 -5.80 -2.58 8.74
N PHE A 54 -5.22 -3.38 9.64
CA PHE A 54 -5.66 -4.72 10.02
C PHE A 54 -6.49 -4.77 11.32
N ALA A 55 -6.95 -3.62 11.83
CA ALA A 55 -7.76 -3.56 13.06
C ALA A 55 -9.09 -4.35 12.98
N ARG A 56 -9.60 -4.60 11.76
CA ARG A 56 -10.86 -5.33 11.54
C ARG A 56 -10.70 -6.85 11.50
N SER A 57 -9.57 -7.34 10.97
CA SER A 57 -9.28 -8.77 10.79
C SER A 57 -7.79 -8.93 10.46
N ARG A 58 -7.18 -10.03 10.91
CA ARG A 58 -5.81 -10.41 10.54
C ARG A 58 -5.74 -11.64 9.62
N LEU A 59 -6.88 -12.06 9.07
CA LEU A 59 -6.98 -13.17 8.12
C LEU A 59 -6.48 -12.73 6.73
N PRO A 60 -5.34 -13.26 6.22
CA PRO A 60 -4.76 -12.83 4.94
C PRO A 60 -5.71 -12.93 3.74
N GLU A 61 -6.56 -13.96 3.70
CA GLU A 61 -7.54 -14.23 2.64
C GLU A 61 -8.61 -13.14 2.48
N MET A 62 -8.74 -12.25 3.47
CA MET A 62 -9.66 -11.12 3.42
C MET A 62 -9.05 -9.90 2.73
N TYR A 63 -7.76 -9.94 2.41
CA TYR A 63 -6.99 -8.83 1.88
C TYR A 63 -6.34 -9.17 0.55
N SER A 64 -6.29 -8.17 -0.33
CA SER A 64 -5.54 -8.21 -1.57
C SER A 64 -4.76 -6.91 -1.77
N ILE A 65 -3.67 -7.00 -2.52
CA ILE A 65 -2.83 -5.87 -2.90
C ILE A 65 -2.96 -5.65 -4.40
N HIS A 66 -3.22 -4.43 -4.83
CA HIS A 66 -3.12 -4.04 -6.23
C HIS A 66 -1.81 -3.26 -6.45
N ILE A 67 -1.00 -3.72 -7.39
CA ILE A 67 0.32 -3.16 -7.73
C ILE A 67 0.28 -2.56 -9.13
N GLY A 68 0.85 -1.35 -9.30
CA GLY A 68 0.96 -0.68 -10.60
C GLY A 68 -0.32 0.01 -11.09
N GLY A 69 -1.29 0.24 -10.19
CA GLY A 69 -2.49 1.02 -10.52
C GLY A 69 -2.21 2.53 -10.50
N HIS A 70 -2.64 3.24 -11.54
CA HIS A 70 -2.63 4.71 -11.58
C HIS A 70 -3.94 5.31 -11.03
N LYS A 71 -5.07 4.68 -11.31
CA LYS A 71 -6.39 5.03 -10.75
C LYS A 71 -6.79 3.98 -9.70
N SER A 72 -7.60 4.39 -8.73
CA SER A 72 -8.14 3.48 -7.69
C SER A 72 -8.87 2.30 -8.33
N GLY A 73 -8.61 1.10 -7.84
CA GLY A 73 -9.16 -0.15 -8.36
C GLY A 73 -8.39 -0.73 -9.55
N GLY A 74 -7.47 0.03 -10.14
CA GLY A 74 -6.56 -0.47 -11.18
C GLY A 74 -5.39 -1.30 -10.62
N GLY A 75 -4.49 -1.74 -11.50
CA GLY A 75 -3.31 -2.52 -11.15
C GLY A 75 -3.54 -4.03 -11.13
N ASN A 76 -2.45 -4.78 -10.93
CA ASN A 76 -2.47 -6.24 -10.88
C ASN A 76 -2.79 -6.72 -9.45
N PRO A 77 -3.78 -7.62 -9.27
CA PRO A 77 -4.13 -8.14 -7.96
C PRO A 77 -3.13 -9.21 -7.49
N HIS A 78 -2.69 -9.11 -6.24
CA HIS A 78 -1.84 -10.07 -5.54
C HIS A 78 -2.49 -10.49 -4.23
N GLN A 79 -2.42 -11.79 -3.95
CA GLN A 79 -2.92 -12.35 -2.69
C GLN A 79 -1.92 -12.12 -1.56
N VAL A 80 -2.43 -11.82 -0.38
CA VAL A 80 -1.63 -11.71 0.84
C VAL A 80 -1.46 -13.11 1.43
N GLN A 81 -0.22 -13.51 1.67
CA GLN A 81 0.11 -14.78 2.32
C GLN A 81 0.24 -14.62 3.84
N ASN A 82 0.92 -13.57 4.29
CA ASN A 82 1.12 -13.30 5.70
C ASN A 82 1.01 -11.81 6.01
N ILE A 83 0.51 -11.51 7.20
CA ILE A 83 0.40 -10.18 7.78
C ILE A 83 1.22 -10.18 9.07
N SER A 84 2.28 -9.37 9.14
CA SER A 84 3.10 -9.20 10.33
C SER A 84 2.97 -7.77 10.84
N THR A 85 2.19 -7.57 11.91
CA THR A 85 2.12 -6.28 12.61
C THR A 85 3.19 -6.22 13.67
N HIS A 86 3.76 -5.05 13.93
CA HIS A 86 4.70 -4.87 15.04
C HIS A 86 4.09 -5.35 16.36
N PHE A 87 4.84 -6.12 17.15
CA PHE A 87 4.33 -6.79 18.36
C PHE A 87 3.87 -5.81 19.46
N LEU A 88 4.45 -4.60 19.51
CA LEU A 88 4.05 -3.52 20.42
C LEU A 88 2.87 -2.67 19.91
N PHE A 89 2.32 -2.96 18.73
CA PHE A 89 1.17 -2.21 18.21
C PHE A 89 -0.08 -2.50 19.05
N ASN A 90 -0.73 -1.44 19.54
CA ASN A 90 -1.98 -1.53 20.29
C ASN A 90 -3.15 -1.06 19.41
N VAL A 91 -4.09 -1.97 19.13
CA VAL A 91 -5.24 -1.67 18.29
C VAL A 91 -6.27 -0.73 18.95
N VAL A 92 -6.33 -0.71 20.29
CA VAL A 92 -7.25 0.13 21.07
C VAL A 92 -6.70 1.55 21.19
N TRP A 93 -5.38 1.68 21.33
CA TRP A 93 -4.67 2.96 21.46
C TRP A 93 -3.54 3.07 20.42
N PRO A 94 -3.87 3.29 19.14
CA PRO A 94 -2.92 3.19 18.03
C PRO A 94 -2.08 4.46 17.87
N SER A 95 -1.26 4.79 18.89
CA SER A 95 -0.37 5.96 18.85
C SER A 95 1.08 5.62 18.47
N SER A 96 1.50 4.37 18.66
CA SER A 96 2.88 3.92 18.47
C SER A 96 2.96 2.58 17.75
N TYR A 97 4.11 2.32 17.12
CA TYR A 97 4.41 1.07 16.42
C TYR A 97 3.40 0.70 15.33
N ASP A 98 2.82 1.71 14.67
CA ASP A 98 1.82 1.55 13.61
C ASP A 98 2.46 1.15 12.27
N ILE A 99 3.08 -0.03 12.27
CA ILE A 99 3.83 -0.57 11.14
C ILE A 99 3.55 -2.07 10.97
N ALA A 100 3.35 -2.47 9.71
CA ALA A 100 3.13 -3.85 9.33
C ALA A 100 3.83 -4.18 8.01
N ILE A 101 4.29 -5.42 7.91
CA ILE A 101 4.86 -5.98 6.68
C ILE A 101 3.94 -7.10 6.19
N LEU A 102 3.63 -7.06 4.90
CA LEU A 102 2.85 -8.08 4.22
C LEU A 102 3.78 -8.88 3.31
N ARG A 103 3.60 -10.20 3.32
CA ARG A 103 4.21 -11.09 2.33
C ARG A 103 3.19 -11.46 1.28
N LEU A 104 3.51 -11.24 0.01
CA LEU A 104 2.68 -11.65 -1.12
C LEU A 104 2.84 -13.14 -1.39
N ALA A 105 1.76 -13.81 -1.81
CA ALA A 105 1.79 -15.24 -2.14
C ALA A 105 2.72 -15.54 -3.32
N ASN A 106 2.76 -14.66 -4.31
CA ASN A 106 3.64 -14.75 -5.48
C ASN A 106 4.45 -13.45 -5.62
N PRO A 107 5.74 -13.53 -6.02
CA PRO A 107 6.56 -12.36 -6.30
C PRO A 107 6.01 -11.52 -7.44
N PHE A 108 6.14 -10.21 -7.30
CA PHE A 108 5.92 -9.24 -8.36
C PHE A 108 7.23 -9.03 -9.13
N SER A 109 7.14 -9.04 -10.46
CA SER A 109 8.29 -8.84 -11.34
C SER A 109 8.73 -7.37 -11.31
N LEU A 110 9.82 -7.09 -10.61
CA LEU A 110 10.46 -5.78 -10.60
C LEU A 110 11.26 -5.57 -11.88
N HIS A 111 10.81 -4.65 -12.72
CA HIS A 111 11.51 -4.15 -13.89
C HIS A 111 10.99 -2.74 -14.17
N PRO A 112 11.79 -1.84 -14.78
CA PRO A 112 11.30 -0.52 -15.16
C PRO A 112 9.94 -0.58 -15.88
N PRO A 113 8.96 0.26 -15.51
CA PRO A 113 9.04 1.36 -14.54
C PRO A 113 8.83 0.95 -13.06
N PHE A 114 8.58 -0.33 -12.77
CA PHE A 114 8.31 -0.82 -11.41
C PHE A 114 9.58 -1.08 -10.60
N ILE A 115 9.79 -0.27 -9.57
CA ILE A 115 10.89 -0.40 -8.61
C ILE A 115 10.34 -0.34 -7.18
N CYS A 116 11.05 -0.94 -6.24
CA CYS A 116 10.75 -0.82 -4.81
C CYS A 116 11.19 0.54 -4.25
N SER A 117 10.55 0.93 -3.15
CA SER A 117 11.01 2.06 -2.34
C SER A 117 12.30 1.70 -1.61
N CYS A 118 13.25 2.64 -1.57
CA CYS A 118 14.49 2.47 -0.80
C CYS A 118 14.22 2.71 0.69
N MET A 119 14.53 1.72 1.54
CA MET A 119 14.49 1.88 2.99
C MET A 119 15.87 2.32 3.49
N ARG A 120 15.90 3.35 4.35
CA ARG A 120 17.14 3.73 5.03
C ARG A 120 17.52 2.66 6.04
N ARG A 121 18.77 2.18 5.94
CA ARG A 121 19.36 1.33 6.97
C ARG A 121 19.74 2.20 8.17
N THR A 122 19.20 1.90 9.35
CA THR A 122 19.71 2.45 10.60
C THR A 122 20.83 1.56 11.12
N HIS A 123 21.93 2.16 11.57
CA HIS A 123 22.90 1.45 12.39
C HIS A 123 22.28 1.27 13.77
N LEU A 124 22.04 0.03 14.17
CA LEU A 124 21.75 -0.28 15.56
C LEU A 124 23.08 -0.14 16.32
N THR A 125 23.24 0.93 17.07
CA THR A 125 24.32 1.12 18.07
C THR A 125 24.00 0.37 19.34
#